data_AF-A0A933QMV3-F1
#
_entry.id   AF-A0A933QMV3-F1
#
_cell.length_a   1.000
_cell.length_b   1.000
_cell.length_c   1.000
_cell.angle_alpha   90.00
_cell.angle_beta   90.00
_cell.angle_gamma   90.00
#
_symmetry.space_group_name_H-M   'P 1'
#
loop_
_entity.id
_entity.type
_entity.pdbx_description
1 polymer ?
#
loop_
_entity_poly.entity_id
_entity_poly.type
_entity_poly.pdbx_seq_one_letter_code
_entity_poly.pdbx_strand_id
1 'polypeptide(L)'
;MTLPSLLMGVPPGSNVPDVLTAEQIGETNGANRHMRVMRILAMLFDGNGTGGYEYIVVDNILYLHGPVSPSLAPENKWYIMEKEKQYIDTLGLADTLDRIAKSTNNWSRFEKARSGESLDGQTCDVYSAGQTGAIETLSGLFLSTSKLVTDQATATVVVCNNKYLHRLTTTWSGYAPTEPTRKANATIDLHFYDFNANIAIQAPPNVTPPATRTPIATPGK
;
A
#
# COMPACT_ATOMS: atom_id res chain seq x y z
N MET A 1 -8.92 -7.85 -1.06
CA MET A 1 -9.83 -7.13 -1.97
C MET A 1 -8.95 -6.35 -2.95
N THR A 2 -9.12 -6.51 -4.26
CA THR A 2 -8.28 -5.82 -5.26
C THR A 2 -8.90 -4.46 -5.60
N LEU A 3 -8.11 -3.45 -5.99
CA LEU A 3 -8.66 -2.15 -6.43
C LEU A 3 -9.74 -2.23 -7.54
N PRO A 4 -9.75 -3.25 -8.42
CA PRO A 4 -10.91 -3.53 -9.25
C PRO A 4 -12.24 -3.60 -8.48
N SER A 5 -12.26 -4.08 -7.24
CA SER A 5 -13.46 -4.07 -6.38
C SER A 5 -13.82 -2.66 -5.88
N LEU A 6 -12.84 -1.75 -5.75
CA LEU A 6 -13.06 -0.34 -5.39
C LEU A 6 -13.60 0.48 -6.57
N LEU A 7 -13.20 0.15 -7.81
CA LEU A 7 -13.68 0.81 -9.02
C LEU A 7 -14.95 0.17 -9.61
N MET A 8 -15.16 -1.14 -9.46
CA MET A 8 -16.32 -1.88 -9.98
C MET A 8 -17.41 -2.16 -8.93
N GLY A 9 -17.19 -1.79 -7.66
CA GLY A 9 -18.09 -2.09 -6.55
C GLY A 9 -18.90 -0.91 -6.04
N VAL A 10 -18.89 0.24 -6.74
CA VAL A 10 -19.66 1.43 -6.34
C VAL A 10 -21.08 1.30 -6.90
N PRO A 11 -22.11 1.05 -6.07
CA PRO A 11 -23.49 0.96 -6.56
C PRO A 11 -23.90 2.30 -7.19
N PRO A 12 -24.71 2.30 -8.27
CA PRO A 12 -25.29 3.52 -8.81
C PRO A 12 -26.00 4.31 -7.69
N GLY A 13 -25.67 5.59 -7.52
CA GLY A 13 -26.27 6.47 -6.51
C GLY A 13 -25.58 6.52 -5.14
N SER A 14 -24.39 5.92 -4.99
CA SER A 14 -23.59 6.09 -3.77
C SER A 14 -22.73 7.36 -3.83
N ASN A 15 -22.70 8.12 -2.72
CA ASN A 15 -21.91 9.35 -2.55
C ASN A 15 -20.42 9.02 -2.34
N VAL A 16 -19.78 8.33 -3.29
CA VAL A 16 -18.33 8.16 -3.26
C VAL A 16 -17.71 9.46 -3.76
N PRO A 17 -16.77 10.08 -3.04
CA PRO A 17 -16.14 11.32 -3.50
C PRO A 17 -15.44 11.08 -4.84
N ASP A 18 -15.51 12.09 -5.73
CA ASP A 18 -14.92 12.05 -7.08
C ASP A 18 -13.41 11.75 -7.09
N VAL A 19 -12.75 11.92 -5.94
CA VAL A 19 -11.33 11.65 -5.74
C VAL A 19 -11.15 10.73 -4.54
N LEU A 20 -10.52 9.58 -4.80
CA LEU A 20 -10.08 8.64 -3.79
C LEU A 20 -8.56 8.76 -3.63
N THR A 21 -8.10 8.94 -2.40
CA THR A 21 -6.67 9.01 -2.08
C THR A 21 -6.34 7.98 -1.02
N ALA A 22 -5.22 7.29 -1.21
CA ALA A 22 -4.62 6.35 -0.29
C ALA A 22 -3.20 6.83 0.00
N GLU A 23 -2.77 6.79 1.25
CA GLU A 23 -1.43 7.20 1.64
C GLU A 23 -0.90 6.21 2.67
N GLN A 24 0.32 5.73 2.45
CA GLN A 24 1.04 4.89 3.39
C GLN A 24 2.45 5.44 3.53
N ILE A 25 2.88 5.66 4.76
CA ILE A 25 4.24 6.08 5.11
C ILE A 25 4.74 5.16 6.21
N GLY A 26 6.03 4.84 6.19
CA GLY A 26 6.62 4.05 7.24
C GLY A 26 8.05 3.65 6.94
N GLU A 27 8.57 2.86 7.86
CA GLU A 27 9.95 2.40 7.88
C GLU A 27 9.99 0.87 8.02
N THR A 28 11.04 0.28 7.45
CA THR A 28 11.25 -1.17 7.48
C THR A 28 12.70 -1.51 7.81
N ASN A 29 12.90 -2.48 8.69
CA ASN A 29 14.20 -3.07 8.97
C ASN A 29 14.04 -4.60 9.00
N GLY A 30 14.42 -5.26 7.90
CA GLY A 30 14.18 -6.68 7.70
C GLY A 30 12.68 -7.02 7.77
N ALA A 31 12.29 -7.91 8.69
CA ALA A 31 10.89 -8.26 8.92
C ALA A 31 10.14 -7.23 9.78
N ASN A 32 10.85 -6.37 10.50
CA ASN A 32 10.25 -5.37 11.38
C ASN A 32 9.82 -4.15 10.55
N ARG A 33 8.70 -3.53 10.94
CA ARG A 33 8.11 -2.40 10.21
C ARG A 33 7.27 -1.53 11.13
N HIS A 34 7.28 -0.23 10.88
CA HIS A 34 6.40 0.74 11.52
C HIS A 34 5.75 1.56 10.42
N MET A 35 4.43 1.51 10.35
CA MET A 35 3.66 2.00 9.22
C MET A 35 2.46 2.79 9.68
N ARG A 36 2.15 3.84 8.94
CA ARG A 36 0.94 4.63 9.08
C ARG A 36 0.21 4.63 7.74
N VAL A 37 -1.05 4.25 7.78
CA VAL A 37 -1.92 4.12 6.62
C VAL A 37 -3.09 5.07 6.79
N MET A 38 -3.32 5.93 5.81
CA MET A 38 -4.32 6.99 5.87
C MET A 38 -5.36 6.84 4.76
N ARG A 39 -6.50 7.54 4.94
CA ARG A 39 -7.53 7.77 3.92
C ARG A 39 -8.24 6.49 3.45
N ILE A 40 -8.44 6.25 2.15
CA ILE A 40 -9.29 5.13 1.70
C ILE A 40 -8.77 3.74 2.08
N LEU A 41 -7.46 3.58 2.28
CA LEU A 41 -6.94 2.33 2.83
C LEU A 41 -7.39 2.12 4.28
N ALA A 42 -7.70 3.20 4.99
CA ALA A 42 -8.28 3.15 6.33
C ALA A 42 -9.81 3.01 6.33
N MET A 43 -10.52 3.47 5.28
CA MET A 43 -11.97 3.19 5.06
C MET A 43 -12.29 1.71 5.11
N LEU A 44 -11.36 0.85 4.67
CA LEU A 44 -11.52 -0.60 4.70
C LEU A 44 -11.67 -1.14 6.14
N PHE A 45 -11.30 -0.36 7.15
CA PHE A 45 -11.26 -0.79 8.54
C PHE A 45 -12.16 0.05 9.46
N ASP A 46 -12.22 1.37 9.28
CA ASP A 46 -13.04 2.27 10.12
C ASP A 46 -14.46 2.51 9.56
N GLY A 47 -14.71 2.11 8.31
CA GLY A 47 -15.97 2.27 7.60
C GLY A 47 -16.38 3.72 7.29
N ASN A 48 -15.59 4.71 7.69
CA ASN A 48 -15.92 6.14 7.56
C ASN A 48 -14.81 6.96 6.87
N GLY A 49 -13.59 6.41 6.73
CA GLY A 49 -12.48 7.00 5.99
C GLY A 49 -11.83 8.22 6.61
N THR A 50 -12.17 8.50 7.86
CA THR A 50 -11.73 9.72 8.53
C THR A 50 -10.53 9.48 9.44
N GLY A 51 -10.24 8.23 9.84
CA GLY A 51 -9.10 7.87 10.67
C GLY A 51 -8.13 6.97 9.93
N GLY A 52 -6.87 7.39 9.75
CA GLY A 52 -5.81 6.45 9.41
C GLY A 52 -5.51 5.50 10.56
N TYR A 53 -4.85 4.38 10.29
CA TYR A 53 -4.34 3.48 11.32
C TYR A 53 -2.81 3.42 11.29
N GLU A 54 -2.24 3.15 12.45
CA GLU A 54 -0.81 2.98 12.63
C GLU A 54 -0.54 1.59 13.18
N TYR A 55 0.47 0.90 12.65
CA TYR A 55 0.84 -0.42 13.10
C TYR A 55 2.35 -0.60 13.15
N ILE A 56 2.78 -1.45 14.07
CA ILE A 56 4.17 -1.87 14.21
C ILE A 56 4.20 -3.40 14.14
N VAL A 57 5.17 -3.96 13.43
CA VAL A 57 5.51 -5.39 13.51
C VAL A 57 6.92 -5.50 14.05
N VAL A 58 7.07 -6.18 15.19
CA VAL A 58 8.37 -6.57 15.75
C VAL A 58 8.35 -8.05 16.04
N ASP A 59 9.33 -8.80 15.54
CA ASP A 59 9.46 -10.24 15.75
C ASP A 59 8.17 -11.02 15.46
N ASN A 60 7.49 -10.63 14.38
CA ASN A 60 6.22 -11.21 13.92
C ASN A 60 5.02 -10.98 14.86
N ILE A 61 5.13 -10.05 15.80
CA ILE A 61 4.03 -9.55 16.65
C ILE A 61 3.51 -8.25 16.03
N LEU A 62 2.22 -8.23 15.70
CA LEU A 62 1.54 -7.05 15.18
C LEU A 62 0.96 -6.23 16.34
N TYR A 63 1.37 -4.98 16.41
CA TYR A 63 0.83 -3.95 17.28
C TYR A 63 -0.01 -2.99 16.43
N LEU A 64 -1.21 -2.66 16.88
CA LEU A 64 -2.12 -1.75 16.18
C LEU A 64 -2.48 -0.59 17.10
N HIS A 65 -2.35 0.65 16.62
CA HIS A 65 -2.79 1.83 17.34
C HIS A 65 -4.22 2.17 16.91
N GLY A 66 -5.12 2.25 17.88
CA GLY A 66 -6.49 2.69 17.65
C GLY A 66 -6.64 4.21 17.63
N PRO A 67 -7.86 4.72 17.39
CA PRO A 67 -9.06 3.94 17.07
C PRO A 67 -9.06 3.46 15.61
N VAL A 68 -9.37 2.18 15.39
CA VAL A 68 -9.56 1.61 14.04
C VAL A 68 -10.98 1.09 13.89
N SER A 69 -11.41 0.17 14.75
CA SER A 69 -12.78 -0.32 14.80
C SER A 69 -13.14 -0.80 16.21
N PRO A 70 -14.44 -0.83 16.57
CA PRO A 70 -14.86 -1.30 17.89
C PRO A 70 -14.43 -2.73 18.22
N SER A 71 -14.22 -3.58 17.20
CA SER A 71 -13.86 -5.00 17.35
C SER A 71 -12.36 -5.28 17.29
N LEU A 72 -11.54 -4.33 16.85
CA LEU A 72 -10.09 -4.48 16.71
C LEU A 72 -9.31 -3.62 17.70
N ALA A 73 -9.52 -2.31 17.66
CA ALA A 73 -8.79 -1.32 18.45
C ALA A 73 -9.71 -0.11 18.71
N PRO A 74 -10.61 -0.17 19.70
CA PRO A 74 -11.66 0.83 19.90
C PRO A 74 -11.17 2.17 20.45
N GLU A 75 -10.07 2.19 21.19
CA GLU A 75 -9.57 3.36 21.89
C GLU A 75 -8.24 3.85 21.31
N ASN A 76 -7.89 5.10 21.58
CA ASN A 76 -6.63 5.72 21.16
C ASN A 76 -5.44 5.21 21.99
N LYS A 77 -5.06 3.95 21.79
CA LYS A 77 -3.93 3.27 22.45
C LYS A 77 -3.41 2.10 21.61
N TRP A 78 -2.27 1.54 22.02
CA TRP A 78 -1.68 0.36 21.38
C TRP A 78 -2.32 -0.94 21.85
N TYR A 79 -2.56 -1.84 20.89
CA TYR A 79 -3.07 -3.19 21.10
C TYR A 79 -2.10 -4.21 20.51
N ILE A 80 -1.90 -5.34 21.19
CA ILE A 80 -1.31 -6.54 20.59
C ILE A 80 -2.40 -7.28 19.84
N MET A 81 -2.17 -7.58 18.57
CA MET A 81 -3.13 -8.29 17.73
C MET A 81 -2.93 -9.82 17.81
N GLU A 82 -4.02 -10.56 17.96
CA GLU A 82 -4.02 -12.03 17.83
C GLU A 82 -3.59 -12.42 16.42
N LYS A 83 -2.79 -13.48 16.27
CA LYS A 83 -2.32 -13.96 14.95
C LYS A 83 -3.49 -14.25 14.01
N GLU A 84 -4.58 -14.79 14.54
CA GLU A 84 -5.81 -15.14 13.83
C GLU A 84 -6.59 -13.90 13.35
N LYS A 85 -6.31 -12.72 13.90
CA LYS A 85 -6.91 -11.43 13.53
C LYS A 85 -5.99 -10.55 12.69
N GLN A 86 -4.84 -11.07 12.26
CA GLN A 86 -3.92 -10.39 11.34
C GLN A 86 -4.48 -10.42 9.91
N TYR A 87 -5.62 -9.78 9.68
CA TYR A 87 -6.21 -9.56 8.35
C TYR A 87 -5.58 -8.39 7.59
N ILE A 88 -4.71 -7.63 8.27
CA ILE A 88 -3.97 -6.52 7.66
C ILE A 88 -2.89 -7.14 6.79
N ASP A 89 -3.06 -7.01 5.47
CA ASP A 89 -1.98 -7.28 4.52
C ASP A 89 -0.90 -6.21 4.77
N THR A 90 0.05 -6.58 5.62
CA THR A 90 1.09 -5.68 6.13
C THR A 90 2.27 -5.70 5.17
N LEU A 91 1.99 -5.44 3.89
CA LEU A 91 2.96 -5.48 2.80
C LEU A 91 4.20 -4.67 3.20
N GLY A 92 5.32 -5.38 3.35
CA GLY A 92 6.60 -4.76 3.64
C GLY A 92 7.20 -4.14 2.38
N LEU A 93 8.28 -3.38 2.58
CA LEU A 93 9.11 -2.88 1.49
C LEU A 93 9.62 -4.03 0.61
N ALA A 94 10.08 -5.13 1.22
CA ALA A 94 10.57 -6.29 0.49
C ALA A 94 9.49 -6.92 -0.41
N ASP A 95 8.26 -7.11 0.09
CA ASP A 95 7.15 -7.65 -0.70
C ASP A 95 6.76 -6.69 -1.83
N THR A 96 6.77 -5.39 -1.56
CA THR A 96 6.46 -4.35 -2.55
C THR A 96 7.52 -4.34 -3.66
N LEU A 97 8.81 -4.37 -3.30
CA LEU A 97 9.91 -4.41 -4.25
C LEU A 97 9.96 -5.71 -5.03
N ASP A 98 9.66 -6.86 -4.39
CA ASP A 98 9.55 -8.15 -5.07
C ASP A 98 8.40 -8.15 -6.09
N ARG A 99 7.25 -7.58 -5.71
CA ARG A 99 6.13 -7.38 -6.64
C ARG A 99 6.50 -6.47 -7.80
N ILE A 100 7.20 -5.36 -7.55
CA ILE A 100 7.69 -4.47 -8.62
C ILE A 100 8.64 -5.26 -9.53
N ALA A 101 9.65 -5.91 -8.97
CA ALA A 101 10.65 -6.65 -9.73
C ALA A 101 10.02 -7.76 -10.60
N LYS A 102 9.00 -8.46 -10.08
CA LYS A 102 8.22 -9.47 -10.81
C LYS A 102 7.22 -8.88 -11.80
N SER A 103 6.69 -7.68 -11.56
CA SER A 103 5.71 -7.04 -12.44
C SER A 103 6.38 -6.42 -13.66
N THR A 104 7.58 -5.89 -13.46
CA THR A 104 8.45 -5.34 -14.49
C THR A 104 9.36 -6.41 -15.09
N ASN A 105 8.88 -7.65 -15.25
CA ASN A 105 9.63 -8.77 -15.85
C ASN A 105 10.27 -8.43 -17.21
N ASN A 106 9.88 -7.30 -17.80
CA ASN A 106 10.54 -6.72 -18.94
C ASN A 106 11.03 -5.27 -18.71
N TRP A 107 12.04 -5.08 -17.86
CA TRP A 107 12.73 -3.80 -17.70
C TRP A 107 13.22 -3.17 -19.02
N SER A 108 13.34 -3.94 -20.11
CA SER A 108 13.66 -3.38 -21.44
C SER A 108 12.59 -2.43 -22.00
N ARG A 109 11.39 -2.39 -21.41
CA ARG A 109 10.32 -1.43 -21.75
C ARG A 109 10.58 -0.03 -21.20
N PHE A 110 11.55 0.12 -20.31
CA PHE A 110 11.92 1.39 -19.70
C PHE A 110 13.12 1.97 -20.44
N GLU A 111 12.90 3.13 -21.05
CA GLU A 111 13.95 3.88 -21.72
C GLU A 111 14.42 5.01 -20.84
N LYS A 112 15.72 5.31 -20.90
CA LYS A 112 16.30 6.41 -20.14
C LYS A 112 15.77 7.74 -20.71
N ALA A 113 14.98 8.45 -19.92
CA ALA A 113 14.35 9.71 -20.30
C ALA A 113 15.25 10.93 -20.00
N ARG A 114 15.91 10.94 -18.83
CA ARG A 114 16.84 12.01 -18.42
C ARG A 114 17.86 11.51 -17.40
N SER A 115 18.95 12.26 -17.26
CA SER A 115 20.00 12.04 -16.25
C SER A 115 20.21 13.32 -15.45
N GLY A 116 20.77 13.20 -14.24
CA GLY A 116 21.18 14.37 -13.47
C GLY A 116 20.10 14.97 -12.59
N GLU A 117 18.98 14.27 -12.38
CA GLU A 117 17.93 14.72 -11.46
C GLU A 117 18.43 14.62 -10.02
N SER A 118 18.15 15.63 -9.20
CA SER A 118 18.45 15.59 -7.78
C SER A 118 17.25 15.08 -7.00
N LEU A 119 17.39 13.95 -6.30
CA LEU A 119 16.37 13.39 -5.42
C LEU A 119 17.06 12.83 -4.17
N ASP A 120 16.54 13.12 -2.97
CA ASP A 120 17.10 12.67 -1.69
C ASP A 120 18.60 12.97 -1.51
N GLY A 121 19.06 14.11 -2.03
CA GLY A 121 20.48 14.51 -2.02
C GLY A 121 21.37 13.68 -2.96
N GLN A 122 20.80 12.84 -3.81
CA GLN A 122 21.49 12.02 -4.79
C GLN A 122 21.27 12.54 -6.22
N THR A 123 22.23 12.29 -7.09
CA THR A 123 22.03 12.40 -8.54
C THR A 123 21.44 11.11 -9.07
N CYS A 124 20.40 11.23 -9.90
CA CYS A 124 19.59 10.12 -10.35
C CYS A 124 19.33 10.14 -11.86
N ASP A 125 19.10 8.94 -12.37
CA ASP A 125 18.65 8.67 -13.71
C ASP A 125 17.15 8.37 -13.70
N VAL A 126 16.44 8.92 -14.66
CA VAL A 126 15.00 8.70 -14.82
C VAL A 126 14.76 7.86 -16.05
N TYR A 127 13.96 6.81 -15.85
CA TYR A 127 13.53 5.90 -16.88
C TYR A 127 12.02 5.98 -17.02
N SER A 128 11.51 5.94 -18.24
CA SER A 128 10.08 5.99 -18.51
C SER A 128 9.66 4.83 -19.41
N ALA A 129 8.46 4.33 -19.15
CA ALA A 129 7.79 3.38 -20.04
C ALA A 129 6.44 3.97 -20.48
N GLY A 130 6.09 3.69 -21.74
CA GLY A 130 4.76 3.97 -22.27
C GLY A 130 3.70 3.00 -21.72
N GLN A 131 2.55 2.96 -22.40
CA GLN A 131 1.35 2.27 -21.92
C GLN A 131 1.56 0.79 -21.55
N THR A 132 2.28 0.01 -22.36
CA THR A 132 2.51 -1.42 -22.06
C THR A 132 3.29 -1.62 -20.76
N GLY A 133 4.43 -0.95 -20.60
CA GLY A 133 5.24 -1.08 -19.38
C GLY A 133 4.53 -0.53 -18.14
N ALA A 134 3.72 0.52 -18.32
CA ALA A 134 2.89 1.04 -17.24
C ALA A 134 1.80 0.05 -16.79
N ILE A 135 1.09 -0.58 -17.73
CA ILE A 135 0.07 -1.60 -17.43
C ILE A 135 0.69 -2.81 -16.72
N GLU A 136 1.85 -3.28 -17.16
CA GLU A 136 2.59 -4.37 -16.51
C GLU A 136 2.98 -4.01 -15.07
N THR A 137 3.50 -2.80 -14.87
CA THR A 137 3.85 -2.26 -13.54
C THR A 137 2.64 -2.23 -12.61
N LEU A 138 1.52 -1.65 -13.06
CA LEU A 138 0.26 -1.59 -12.31
C LEU A 138 -0.28 -2.97 -11.96
N SER A 139 -0.16 -3.92 -12.91
CA SER A 139 -0.66 -5.28 -12.74
C SER A 139 -0.02 -6.00 -11.56
N GLY A 140 1.27 -5.80 -11.28
CA GLY A 140 1.89 -6.41 -10.10
C GLY A 140 1.81 -5.57 -8.83
N LEU A 141 1.66 -4.24 -8.94
CA LEU A 141 1.31 -3.36 -7.82
C LEU A 141 -0.20 -3.37 -7.52
N PHE A 142 -0.85 -4.53 -7.47
CA PHE A 142 -2.23 -4.65 -6.97
C PHE A 142 -3.38 -4.21 -7.91
N LEU A 143 -3.11 -3.65 -9.10
CA LEU A 143 -4.17 -3.28 -10.07
C LEU A 143 -4.28 -4.31 -11.20
N SER A 144 -5.16 -5.30 -11.06
CA SER A 144 -5.54 -6.10 -12.22
C SER A 144 -6.32 -5.24 -13.22
N THR A 145 -5.62 -4.62 -14.18
CA THR A 145 -6.20 -3.80 -15.25
C THR A 145 -6.80 -4.63 -16.38
N SER A 146 -6.65 -5.95 -16.36
CA SER A 146 -7.13 -6.89 -17.41
C SER A 146 -8.62 -6.81 -17.73
N LYS A 147 -9.43 -6.20 -16.85
CA LYS A 147 -10.88 -6.01 -17.02
C LYS A 147 -11.27 -4.57 -17.40
N LEU A 148 -10.29 -3.68 -17.55
CA LEU A 148 -10.50 -2.27 -17.85
C LEU A 148 -10.02 -1.95 -19.26
N VAL A 149 -10.72 -1.02 -19.93
CA VAL A 149 -10.21 -0.40 -21.15
C VAL A 149 -9.28 0.73 -20.75
N THR A 150 -8.07 0.73 -21.31
CA THR A 150 -7.04 1.75 -21.00
C THR A 150 -6.98 2.76 -22.14
N ASP A 151 -7.21 4.03 -21.80
CA ASP A 151 -7.03 5.17 -22.71
C ASP A 151 -5.56 5.58 -22.76
N GLN A 152 -4.91 5.69 -21.60
CA GLN A 152 -3.52 6.08 -21.46
C GLN A 152 -2.92 5.46 -20.19
N ALA A 153 -1.64 5.12 -20.23
CA ALA A 153 -0.86 4.80 -19.03
C ALA A 153 0.60 5.17 -19.23
N THR A 154 1.27 5.63 -18.16
CA THR A 154 2.71 5.91 -18.18
C THR A 154 3.33 5.49 -16.85
N ALA A 155 4.57 5.01 -16.88
CA ALA A 155 5.33 4.70 -15.68
C ALA A 155 6.69 5.40 -15.73
N THR A 156 7.14 5.88 -14.58
CA THR A 156 8.44 6.53 -14.39
C THR A 156 9.15 5.89 -13.19
N VAL A 157 10.42 5.58 -13.38
CA VAL A 157 11.30 4.93 -12.39
C VAL A 157 12.51 5.82 -12.22
N VAL A 158 12.83 6.18 -10.98
CA VAL A 158 13.99 7.01 -10.64
C VAL A 158 14.99 6.14 -9.89
N VAL A 159 16.18 5.96 -10.48
CA VAL A 159 17.27 5.18 -9.91
C VAL A 159 18.45 6.11 -9.65
N CYS A 160 18.92 6.14 -8.40
CA CYS A 160 19.99 7.06 -8.00
C CYS A 160 21.37 6.41 -8.05
N ASN A 161 22.44 7.20 -7.82
CA ASN A 161 23.83 6.73 -7.88
C ASN A 161 24.12 5.53 -6.95
N ASN A 162 23.41 5.43 -5.83
CA ASN A 162 23.45 4.30 -4.90
C ASN A 162 22.83 3.00 -5.44
N LYS A 163 22.32 3.01 -6.68
CA LYS A 163 21.71 1.90 -7.42
C LYS A 163 20.37 1.41 -6.86
N TYR A 164 19.77 2.15 -5.92
CA TYR A 164 18.43 1.86 -5.45
C TYR A 164 17.36 2.55 -6.30
N LEU A 165 16.19 1.92 -6.36
CA LEU A 165 14.95 2.53 -6.83
C LEU A 165 14.47 3.52 -5.77
N HIS A 166 14.57 4.82 -6.05
CA HIS A 166 14.09 5.85 -5.14
C HIS A 166 12.63 6.20 -5.38
N ARG A 167 12.17 6.21 -6.63
CA ARG A 167 10.77 6.56 -6.92
C ARG A 167 10.20 5.74 -8.05
N LEU A 168 8.97 5.29 -7.86
CA LEU A 168 8.14 4.70 -8.91
C LEU A 168 6.82 5.44 -8.97
N THR A 169 6.56 6.11 -10.09
CA THR A 169 5.29 6.78 -10.35
C THR A 169 4.62 6.10 -11.52
N THR A 170 3.34 5.77 -11.41
CA THR A 170 2.55 5.23 -12.52
C THR A 170 1.21 5.92 -12.59
N THR A 171 0.83 6.35 -13.78
CA THR A 171 -0.46 6.95 -14.08
C THR A 171 -1.24 6.07 -15.04
N TRP A 172 -2.56 6.07 -14.87
CA TRP A 172 -3.49 5.35 -15.74
C TRP A 172 -4.78 6.14 -15.88
N SER A 173 -5.37 6.08 -17.07
CA SER A 173 -6.72 6.54 -17.35
C SER A 173 -7.46 5.52 -18.18
N GLY A 174 -8.75 5.36 -17.92
CA GLY A 174 -9.57 4.41 -18.66
C GLY A 174 -10.97 4.27 -18.09
N TYR A 175 -11.63 3.16 -18.43
CA TYR A 175 -13.02 2.91 -18.06
C TYR A 175 -13.34 1.41 -18.00
N ALA A 176 -14.46 1.07 -17.35
CA ALA A 176 -15.01 -0.28 -17.40
C ALA A 176 -15.75 -0.51 -18.72
N PRO A 177 -15.58 -1.64 -19.42
CA PRO A 177 -16.26 -1.89 -20.71
C PRO A 177 -17.79 -1.72 -20.69
N THR A 178 -18.41 -1.98 -19.54
CA THR A 178 -19.86 -1.84 -19.31
C THR A 178 -20.30 -0.39 -19.05
N GLU A 179 -19.38 0.53 -18.79
CA GLU A 179 -19.65 1.93 -18.45
C GLU A 179 -18.69 2.89 -19.21
N PRO A 180 -18.73 2.91 -20.56
CA PRO A 180 -17.75 3.64 -21.37
C PRO A 180 -17.79 5.17 -21.19
N THR A 181 -18.86 5.71 -20.62
CA THR A 181 -19.00 7.14 -20.32
C THR A 181 -18.41 7.53 -18.96
N ARG A 182 -18.07 6.56 -18.10
CA ARG A 182 -17.51 6.79 -16.76
C ARG A 182 -16.01 6.52 -16.78
N LYS A 183 -15.25 7.57 -17.04
CA LYS A 183 -13.78 7.53 -17.02
C LYS A 183 -13.24 7.67 -15.60
N ALA A 184 -12.13 6.98 -15.34
CA ALA A 184 -11.38 7.06 -14.11
C ALA A 184 -9.91 7.34 -14.42
N ASN A 185 -9.25 8.03 -13.48
CA ASN A 185 -7.80 8.24 -13.49
C ASN A 185 -7.24 7.68 -12.18
N ALA A 186 -6.06 7.07 -12.25
CA ALA A 186 -5.32 6.58 -11.10
C ALA A 186 -3.87 7.06 -11.18
N THR A 187 -3.32 7.45 -10.04
CA THR A 187 -1.89 7.72 -9.87
C THR A 187 -1.40 6.92 -8.68
N ILE A 188 -0.34 6.15 -8.87
CA ILE A 188 0.41 5.49 -7.81
C ILE A 188 1.76 6.16 -7.76
N ASP A 189 2.17 6.60 -6.57
CA ASP A 189 3.47 7.20 -6.33
C ASP A 189 4.10 6.52 -5.11
N LEU A 190 5.21 5.83 -5.34
CA LEU A 190 5.99 5.17 -4.32
C LEU A 190 7.34 5.88 -4.22
N HIS A 191 7.68 6.37 -3.03
CA HIS A 191 8.95 7.01 -2.73
C HIS A 191 9.67 6.21 -1.63
N PHE A 192 10.90 5.82 -1.92
CA PHE A 192 11.77 5.05 -1.06
C PHE A 192 13.05 5.86 -0.83
N TYR A 193 13.46 5.99 0.43
CA TYR A 193 14.62 6.78 0.84
C TYR A 193 15.23 6.18 2.11
N ASP A 194 16.30 6.80 2.63
CA ASP A 194 17.04 6.35 3.83
C ASP A 194 17.52 4.89 3.76
N PHE A 195 17.90 4.44 2.56
CA PHE A 195 18.51 3.14 2.35
C PHE A 195 19.74 2.94 3.23
N ASN A 196 19.82 1.78 3.89
CA ASN A 196 20.90 1.42 4.81
C ASN A 196 21.03 2.32 6.05
N ALA A 197 20.04 3.16 6.34
CA ALA A 197 19.99 3.88 7.61
C ALA A 197 19.82 2.91 8.79
N ASN A 198 20.28 3.34 9.97
CA ASN A 198 20.07 2.60 11.21
C ASN A 198 18.64 2.84 11.72
N ILE A 199 17.68 2.09 11.18
CA ILE A 199 16.26 2.19 11.54
C ILE A 199 15.98 1.27 12.74
N ALA A 200 15.67 1.86 13.89
CA ALA A 200 15.38 1.14 15.11
C ALA A 200 13.87 1.01 15.36
N ILE A 201 13.29 -0.12 14.96
CA ILE A 201 11.86 -0.41 15.13
C ILE A 201 11.66 -1.21 16.42
N GLN A 202 10.85 -0.68 17.33
CA GLN A 202 10.62 -1.27 18.65
C GLN A 202 9.14 -1.48 18.93
N ALA A 203 8.83 -2.43 19.80
CA ALA A 203 7.48 -2.61 20.30
C ALA A 203 7.04 -1.33 21.06
N PRO A 204 5.79 -0.88 20.88
CA PRO A 204 5.31 0.29 21.59
C PRO A 204 5.18 0.00 23.10
N PRO A 205 5.32 1.02 23.96
CA PRO A 205 5.08 0.88 25.39
C PRO A 205 3.58 0.74 25.70
N ASN A 206 3.25 0.18 26.87
CA ASN A 206 1.89 0.16 27.44
C ASN A 206 0.81 -0.46 26.52
N VAL A 207 1.13 -1.61 25.94
CA VAL A 207 0.24 -2.33 25.02
C VAL A 207 -0.90 -3.04 25.75
N THR A 208 -2.10 -2.96 25.19
CA THR A 208 -3.26 -3.72 25.64
C THR A 208 -3.20 -5.14 25.06
N PRO A 209 -3.19 -6.20 25.88
CA PRO A 209 -3.17 -7.57 25.37
C PRO A 209 -4.49 -7.90 24.65
N PRO A 210 -4.50 -8.94 23.81
CA PRO A 210 -5.75 -9.42 23.25
C PRO A 210 -6.72 -9.81 24.36
N ALA A 211 -8.02 -9.62 24.12
CA ALA A 211 -9.04 -10.17 25.00
C ALA A 211 -8.91 -11.71 25.00
N THR A 212 -8.31 -12.28 26.05
CA THR A 212 -8.27 -13.73 26.22
C THR A 212 -9.68 -14.26 26.19
N ARG A 213 -10.01 -15.14 25.24
CA ARG A 213 -11.25 -15.92 25.35
C ARG A 213 -11.17 -16.69 26.67
N THR A 214 -12.07 -16.37 27.60
CA THR A 214 -12.29 -17.21 28.77
C THR A 214 -12.45 -18.66 28.29
N PRO A 215 -11.70 -19.64 28.82
CA PRO A 215 -11.92 -21.03 28.49
C PRO A 215 -13.39 -21.35 28.72
N ILE A 216 -14.07 -21.91 27.72
CA ILE A 216 -15.40 -22.49 27.93
C ILE A 216 -15.21 -23.54 29.01
N ALA A 217 -15.80 -23.31 30.19
CA ALA A 217 -15.79 -24.28 31.27
C ALA A 217 -16.27 -25.61 30.69
N THR A 218 -15.41 -26.63 30.72
CA THR A 218 -15.81 -27.98 30.37
C THR A 218 -16.97 -28.35 31.30
N PRO A 219 -18.14 -28.76 30.79
CA PRO A 219 -19.22 -29.21 31.66
C PRO A 219 -18.68 -30.33 32.55
N GLY A 220 -18.85 -30.16 33.87
CA GLY A 220 -18.48 -31.16 34.86
C GLY A 220 -19.12 -32.50 34.55
N LYS A 221 -18.37 -33.56 34.83
CA LYS A 221 -18.77 -34.97 34.71
C LYS A 221 -20.11 -35.28 35.37
#